data_AF-A0A6A6PA05-F1
#
_entry.id   AF-A0A6A6PA05-F1
#
_cell.length_a   1.000
_cell.length_b   1.000
_cell.length_c   1.000
_cell.angle_alpha   90.00
_cell.angle_beta   90.00
_cell.angle_gamma   90.00
#
_symmetry.space_group_name_H-M   'P 1'
#
loop_
_entity.id
_entity.type
_entity.pdbx_description
1 polymer ?
#
loop_
_entity_poly.entity_id
_entity_poly.type
_entity_poly.pdbx_seq_one_letter_code
_entity_poly.pdbx_strand_id
1 'polypeptide(L)'
;MCFGAIMAWLGASATLGLVALATRNDHFRRVTWAQGTPLRERWVREPERAALDRVACAWGFREKWRWGEEEGVEWEALREWLAYRRMVLDKTELMEGMQ
;
A
#
# COMPACT_ATOMS: atom_id res chain seq x y z
N MET A 1 -7.55 -27.10 35.22
CA MET A 1 -8.37 -26.46 34.18
C MET A 1 -7.76 -25.16 33.62
N CYS A 2 -6.98 -24.39 34.39
CA CYS A 2 -6.35 -23.15 33.88
C CYS A 2 -5.28 -23.33 32.79
N PHE A 3 -4.49 -24.41 32.80
CA PHE A 3 -3.44 -24.63 31.79
C PHE A 3 -4.00 -24.74 30.36
N GLY A 4 -5.08 -25.50 30.18
CA GLY A 4 -5.74 -25.63 28.86
C GLY A 4 -6.31 -24.30 28.36
N ALA A 5 -6.86 -23.48 29.26
CA ALA A 5 -7.37 -22.16 28.91
C ALA A 5 -6.24 -21.20 28.48
N ILE A 6 -5.10 -21.21 29.18
CA ILE A 6 -3.93 -20.39 28.83
C ILE A 6 -3.36 -20.83 27.47
N MET A 7 -3.20 -22.13 27.24
CA MET A 7 -2.70 -22.65 25.96
C MET A 7 -3.63 -22.33 24.79
N ALA A 8 -4.95 -22.43 25.00
CA ALA A 8 -5.94 -22.07 23.99
C ALA A 8 -5.88 -20.58 23.63
N TRP A 9 -5.78 -19.70 24.63
CA TRP A 9 -5.65 -18.26 24.41
C TRP A 9 -4.36 -17.90 23.67
N LEU A 10 -3.22 -18.43 24.10
CA LEU A 10 -1.93 -18.23 23.43
C LEU A 10 -1.97 -18.73 21.99
N GLY A 11 -2.52 -19.92 21.74
CA GLY A 11 -2.65 -20.48 20.40
C GLY A 11 -3.55 -19.64 19.49
N ALA A 12 -4.68 -19.16 20.01
CA ALA A 12 -5.58 -18.29 19.26
C ALA A 12 -4.92 -16.96 18.90
N SER A 13 -4.31 -16.28 19.86
CA SER A 13 -3.60 -15.01 19.62
C SER A 13 -2.41 -15.17 18.67
N ALA A 14 -1.63 -16.25 18.79
CA ALA A 14 -0.52 -16.54 17.89
C ALA A 14 -0.99 -16.79 16.45
N THR A 15 -2.09 -17.52 16.27
CA THR A 15 -2.66 -17.79 14.94
C THR A 15 -3.15 -16.49 14.28
N LEU A 16 -3.81 -15.62 15.03
CA LEU A 16 -4.20 -14.29 14.54
C LEU A 16 -2.99 -13.46 14.14
N GLY A 17 -1.92 -13.46 14.94
CA GLY A 17 -0.67 -12.78 14.61
C GLY A 17 -0.03 -13.31 13.33
N LEU A 18 -0.06 -14.63 13.12
CA LEU A 18 0.49 -15.27 11.93
C LEU A 18 -0.31 -14.90 10.67
N VAL A 19 -1.64 -14.89 10.75
CA VAL A 19 -2.49 -14.41 9.65
C VAL A 19 -2.20 -12.96 9.35
N ALA A 20 -2.14 -12.09 10.36
CA ALA A 20 -1.84 -10.67 10.19
C ALA A 20 -0.49 -10.44 9.51
N LEU A 21 0.54 -11.19 9.90
CA LEU A 21 1.86 -11.13 9.28
C LEU A 21 1.83 -11.62 7.84
N ALA A 22 1.14 -12.74 7.56
CA ALA A 22 1.05 -13.32 6.24
C ALA A 22 0.26 -12.45 5.25
N THR A 23 -0.73 -11.69 5.72
CA THR A 23 -1.53 -10.76 4.90
C THR A 23 -0.98 -9.34 4.88
N ARG A 24 0.15 -9.09 5.56
CA ARG A 24 0.73 -7.75 5.67
C ARG A 24 1.15 -7.25 4.29
N ASN A 25 0.73 -6.03 3.97
CA ASN A 25 0.81 -5.48 2.62
C ASN A 25 1.76 -4.26 2.54
N ASP A 26 3.01 -4.43 2.95
CA ASP A 26 3.98 -3.32 3.12
C ASP A 26 4.65 -2.84 1.82
N HIS A 27 4.36 -3.47 0.68
CA HIS A 27 5.07 -3.19 -0.57
C HIS A 27 4.48 -2.01 -1.36
N PHE A 28 3.37 -1.43 -0.90
CA PHE A 28 2.79 -0.21 -1.45
C PHE A 28 3.40 1.00 -0.77
N ARG A 29 4.20 1.81 -1.49
CA ARG A 29 4.83 3.00 -0.92
C ARG A 29 4.08 4.28 -1.28
N ARG A 30 3.90 4.54 -2.58
CA ARG A 30 3.25 5.75 -3.11
C ARG A 30 2.09 5.41 -4.04
N VAL A 31 2.26 4.41 -4.90
CA VAL A 31 1.26 4.01 -5.90
C VAL A 31 0.41 2.88 -5.36
N THR A 32 -0.88 3.13 -5.20
CA THR A 32 -1.88 2.15 -4.70
C THR A 32 -2.94 1.85 -5.76
N TRP A 33 -3.70 0.78 -5.56
CA TRP A 33 -4.83 0.47 -6.44
C TRP A 33 -6.03 1.38 -6.11
N ALA A 34 -6.70 1.89 -7.14
CA ALA A 34 -7.96 2.60 -6.97
C ALA A 34 -9.01 1.68 -6.32
N GLN A 35 -9.90 2.27 -5.51
CA GLN A 35 -11.02 1.54 -4.94
C GLN A 35 -11.88 0.91 -6.05
N GLY A 36 -12.38 -0.30 -5.81
CA GLY A 36 -13.16 -1.06 -6.80
C GLY A 36 -12.35 -1.85 -7.83
N THR A 37 -11.02 -1.73 -7.88
CA THR A 37 -10.20 -2.53 -8.81
C THR A 37 -10.29 -4.04 -8.48
N PRO A 38 -10.68 -4.93 -9.42
CA PRO A 38 -10.81 -6.36 -9.15
C PRO A 38 -9.49 -7.04 -8.74
N LEU A 39 -9.53 -8.01 -7.83
CA LEU A 39 -8.33 -8.72 -7.34
C LEU A 39 -7.51 -9.38 -8.45
N ARG A 40 -8.17 -9.96 -9.45
CA ARG A 40 -7.51 -10.59 -10.60
C ARG A 40 -6.66 -9.58 -11.38
N GLU A 41 -7.19 -8.39 -11.62
CA GLU A 41 -6.46 -7.34 -12.33
C GLU A 41 -5.25 -6.88 -11.52
N ARG A 42 -5.42 -6.70 -10.20
CA ARG A 42 -4.31 -6.34 -9.30
C ARG A 42 -3.20 -7.36 -9.38
N TRP A 43 -3.53 -8.64 -9.29
CA TRP A 43 -2.53 -9.72 -9.29
C TRP A 43 -1.74 -9.79 -10.60
N VAL A 44 -2.42 -9.73 -11.75
CA VAL A 44 -1.79 -9.77 -13.07
C VAL A 44 -0.90 -8.54 -13.33
N ARG A 45 -1.33 -7.37 -12.85
CA ARG A 45 -0.66 -6.08 -13.10
C ARG A 45 0.19 -5.60 -11.92
N GLU A 46 0.41 -6.46 -10.93
CA GLU A 46 1.22 -6.15 -9.76
C GLU A 46 2.67 -5.75 -10.11
N PRO A 47 3.36 -6.43 -11.07
CA PRO A 47 4.71 -6.02 -11.46
C PRO A 47 4.77 -4.64 -12.12
N GLU A 48 3.73 -4.29 -12.88
CA GLU A 48 3.58 -2.99 -13.52
C GLU A 48 3.45 -1.90 -12.45
N ARG A 49 2.53 -2.09 -11.50
CA ARG A 49 2.37 -1.17 -10.36
C ARG A 49 3.67 -1.05 -9.55
N ALA A 50 4.39 -2.15 -9.30
CA ALA A 50 5.66 -2.14 -8.59
C ALA A 50 6.77 -1.35 -9.32
N ALA A 51 6.79 -1.40 -10.65
CA ALA A 51 7.71 -0.58 -11.44
C ALA A 51 7.37 0.91 -11.33
N LEU A 52 6.09 1.24 -11.39
CA LEU A 52 5.61 2.63 -11.32
C LEU A 52 5.80 3.24 -9.93
N ASP A 53 5.60 2.45 -8.88
CA ASP A 53 5.91 2.85 -7.51
C ASP A 53 7.39 3.21 -7.34
N ARG A 54 8.29 2.44 -7.97
CA ARG A 54 9.73 2.77 -7.99
C ARG A 54 10.04 4.07 -8.73
N VAL A 55 9.35 4.33 -9.85
CA VAL A 55 9.49 5.58 -10.61
C VAL A 55 9.01 6.77 -9.76
N ALA A 56 7.83 6.66 -9.15
CA ALA A 56 7.28 7.69 -8.26
C ALA A 56 8.23 7.96 -7.07
N CYS A 57 8.79 6.93 -6.45
CA CYS A 57 9.78 7.08 -5.38
C CYS A 57 11.11 7.70 -5.85
N ALA A 58 11.53 7.46 -7.09
CA ALA A 58 12.78 7.99 -7.63
C ALA A 58 12.66 9.44 -8.08
N TRP A 59 11.48 9.83 -8.58
CA TRP A 59 11.21 11.16 -9.11
C TRP A 59 10.77 12.13 -8.00
N GLY A 60 9.84 11.74 -7.14
CA GLY A 60 9.32 12.60 -6.08
C GLY A 60 10.30 12.79 -4.92
N PHE A 61 9.85 13.47 -3.86
CA PHE A 61 10.68 13.72 -2.69
C PHE A 61 11.08 12.42 -2.00
N ARG A 62 12.30 12.37 -1.48
CA ARG A 62 12.78 11.23 -0.68
C ARG A 62 12.22 11.26 0.73
N GLU A 63 11.93 12.46 1.22
CA GLU A 63 11.40 12.74 2.53
C GLU A 63 9.90 12.42 2.57
N LYS A 64 9.50 11.43 3.38
CA LYS A 64 8.10 11.00 3.48
C LYS A 64 7.13 12.12 3.90
N TRP A 65 7.57 13.04 4.74
CA TRP A 65 6.73 14.15 5.23
C TRP A 65 6.47 15.22 4.17
N ARG A 66 7.13 15.14 3.00
CA ARG A 66 6.90 16.03 1.86
C ARG A 66 6.11 15.34 0.75
N TRP A 67 5.77 14.06 0.91
CA TRP A 67 4.94 13.35 -0.06
C TRP A 67 3.56 14.01 -0.12
N GLY A 68 3.12 14.33 -1.34
CA GLY A 68 1.89 15.07 -1.59
C GLY A 68 2.09 16.57 -1.83
N GLU A 69 3.29 17.11 -1.60
CA GLU A 69 3.67 18.49 -1.95
C GLU A 69 4.35 18.59 -3.32
N GLU A 70 4.52 17.46 -4.03
CA GLU A 70 5.12 17.46 -5.35
C GLU A 70 4.22 18.15 -6.39
N GLU A 71 4.76 19.21 -7.00
CA GLU A 71 4.13 19.96 -8.08
C GLU A 71 4.99 19.90 -9.35
N GLY A 72 4.33 19.98 -10.51
CA GLY A 72 4.99 20.04 -11.81
C GLY A 72 4.21 19.32 -12.90
N VAL A 73 4.40 19.75 -14.14
CA VAL A 73 3.69 19.20 -15.31
C VAL A 73 3.90 17.68 -15.43
N GLU A 74 5.13 17.22 -15.23
CA GLU A 74 5.47 15.79 -15.31
C GLU A 74 4.88 14.97 -14.16
N TRP A 75 4.79 15.56 -12.97
CA TRP A 75 4.22 14.88 -11.80
C TRP A 75 2.71 14.75 -11.91
N GLU A 76 2.04 15.81 -12.38
CA GLU A 76 0.63 15.79 -12.72
C GLU A 76 0.32 14.81 -13.86
N ALA A 77 1.16 14.76 -14.90
CA ALA A 77 1.04 13.79 -15.98
C ALA A 77 1.19 12.34 -15.47
N LEU A 78 2.14 12.07 -14.56
CA LEU A 78 2.28 10.76 -13.92
C LEU A 78 1.02 10.39 -13.12
N ARG A 79 0.48 11.33 -12.35
CA ARG A 79 -0.75 11.13 -11.58
C ARG A 79 -1.94 10.80 -12.48
N GLU A 80 -2.13 11.56 -13.55
CA GLU A 80 -3.21 11.34 -14.52
C GLU A 80 -3.04 9.99 -15.22
N TRP A 81 -1.82 9.66 -15.65
CA TRP A 81 -1.51 8.40 -16.30
C TRP A 81 -1.75 7.19 -15.40
N LEU A 82 -1.43 7.29 -14.11
CA LEU A 82 -1.76 6.28 -13.10
C LEU A 82 -3.27 6.15 -12.91
N ALA A 83 -4.01 7.26 -12.88
CA ALA A 83 -5.45 7.28 -12.73
C ALA A 83 -6.16 6.52 -13.87
N TYR A 84 -5.74 6.71 -15.13
CA TYR A 84 -6.25 5.93 -16.28
C TYR A 84 -6.05 4.42 -16.11
N ARG A 85 -5.02 4.02 -15.36
CA ARG A 85 -4.66 2.61 -15.11
C ARG A 85 -5.29 2.02 -13.87
N ARG A 86 -6.23 2.72 -13.23
CA ARG A 86 -6.86 2.36 -11.94
C ARG A 86 -5.85 2.31 -10.79
N MET A 87 -4.83 3.16 -10.85
CA MET A 87 -3.86 3.37 -9.77
C MET A 87 -4.00 4.79 -9.22
N VAL A 88 -3.66 4.98 -7.96
CA VAL A 88 -3.71 6.26 -7.27
C VAL A 88 -2.31 6.56 -6.74
N LEU A 89 -1.76 7.70 -7.16
CA LEU A 89 -0.53 8.27 -6.62
C LEU A 89 -0.86 9.00 -5.32
N ASP A 90 -0.11 8.69 -4.26
CA ASP A 90 -0.21 9.33 -2.94
C ASP A 90 -1.64 9.41 -2.42
N LYS A 91 -2.21 8.25 -2.11
CA LYS A 91 -3.54 8.18 -1.54
C LYS A 91 -3.53 8.83 -0.15
N THR A 92 -4.21 9.96 -0.04
CA THR A 92 -4.31 10.81 1.17
C THR A 92 -4.62 10.03 2.45
N GLU A 93 -5.59 9.11 2.41
CA GLU A 93 -5.98 8.26 3.55
C GLU A 93 -4.86 7.33 4.07
N LEU A 94 -3.81 7.10 3.28
CA LEU A 94 -2.70 6.21 3.60
C LEU A 94 -1.39 6.97 3.86
N MET A 95 -1.41 8.31 3.85
CA MET A 95 -0.24 9.13 4.12
C MET A 95 0.01 9.27 5.63
N GLU A 96 1.29 9.21 6.01
CA GLU A 96 1.76 9.31 7.40
C GLU A 96 1.38 10.70 7.96
N GLY A 97 0.52 10.75 8.97
CA GLY A 97 0.03 12.01 9.59
C GLY A 97 -1.39 12.43 9.21
N MET A 98 -2.12 11.65 8.42
CA MET A 98 -3.53 11.90 8.07
C MET A 98 -4.52 10.97 8.82
N GLN A 99 -4.32 10.81 10.14
CA GLN A 99 -5.27 10.21 11.09
C GLN A 99 -5.51 11.14 12.28
#